data_AF-A0A8T7EC83-F1
#
_entry.id   AF-A0A8T7EC83-F1
#
_cell.length_a   1.000
_cell.length_b   1.000
_cell.length_c   1.000
_cell.angle_alpha   90.00
_cell.angle_beta   90.00
_cell.angle_gamma   90.00
#
_symmetry.space_group_name_H-M   'P 1'
#
loop_
_entity.id
_entity.type
_entity.pdbx_description
1 polymer ?
#
loop_
_entity_poly.entity_id
_entity_poly.type
_entity_poly.pdbx_seq_one_letter_code
_entity_poly.pdbx_strand_id
1 'polypeptide(L)'
;MAAKEIEGIAFNLADLAEKLNQLTDPRDKRGKVYELGTILTMIVLARLSGADKPYGIFEWIRARRSSFISLFNLQRGQTPCLNTIRTLLEEVVSLAELESVLKQYLHEQYGGQNSALICIDGKTMRGTIPKGYQQGVHLLSAYLAQDGIVLKQIEVNQ
;
A
#
# COMPACT_ATOMS: atom_id res chain seq x y z
N MET A 1 -31.86 4.85 14.67
CA MET A 1 -30.63 5.18 13.92
C MET A 1 -30.16 3.87 13.31
N ALA A 2 -30.52 3.61 12.05
CA ALA A 2 -30.20 2.36 11.39
C ALA A 2 -28.67 2.23 11.28
N ALA A 3 -28.12 1.10 11.70
CA ALA A 3 -26.74 0.76 11.42
C ALA A 3 -26.57 0.82 9.90
N LYS A 4 -25.79 1.78 9.43
CA LYS A 4 -25.37 1.84 8.04
C LYS A 4 -24.62 0.53 7.81
N GLU A 5 -25.18 -0.38 7.01
CA GLU A 5 -24.44 -1.54 6.55
C GLU A 5 -23.12 -1.00 6.00
N ILE A 6 -22.01 -1.42 6.60
CA ILE A 6 -20.71 -1.14 6.03
C ILE A 6 -20.67 -2.03 4.80
N GLU A 7 -21.12 -1.49 3.66
CA GLU A 7 -20.80 -2.03 2.34
C GLU A 7 -19.27 -2.02 2.25
N GLY A 8 -18.68 -3.15 2.66
CA GLY A 8 -17.25 -3.36 2.56
C GLY A 8 -16.88 -3.42 1.08
N ILE A 9 -15.83 -2.71 0.69
CA ILE A 9 -15.25 -2.88 -0.63
C ILE A 9 -14.63 -4.28 -0.69
N ALA A 10 -15.15 -5.13 -1.58
CA ALA A 10 -14.53 -6.40 -1.88
C ALA A 10 -13.19 -6.14 -2.58
N PHE A 11 -12.10 -6.44 -1.88
CA PHE A 11 -10.75 -6.15 -2.35
C PHE A 11 -10.10 -7.42 -2.89
N ASN A 12 -9.90 -7.50 -4.21
CA ASN A 12 -9.33 -8.68 -4.85
C ASN A 12 -7.80 -8.67 -4.74
N LEU A 13 -7.25 -9.61 -3.97
CA LEU A 13 -5.81 -9.72 -3.72
C LEU A 13 -5.01 -10.17 -4.95
N ALA A 14 -5.62 -10.95 -5.86
CA ALA A 14 -4.97 -11.36 -7.10
C ALA A 14 -4.79 -10.15 -8.03
N ASP A 15 -5.84 -9.35 -8.19
CA ASP A 15 -5.81 -8.15 -9.04
C ASP A 15 -4.81 -7.12 -8.49
N LEU A 16 -4.78 -6.92 -7.16
CA LEU A 16 -3.78 -6.05 -6.54
C LEU A 16 -2.35 -6.56 -6.83
N ALA A 17 -2.09 -7.86 -6.63
CA ALA A 17 -0.77 -8.43 -6.87
C ALA A 17 -0.36 -8.30 -8.34
N GLU A 18 -1.29 -8.50 -9.27
CA GLU A 18 -1.06 -8.32 -10.71
C GLU A 18 -0.70 -6.86 -11.05
N LYS A 19 -1.46 -5.89 -10.52
CA LYS A 19 -1.16 -4.46 -10.75
C LYS A 19 0.18 -4.08 -10.14
N LEU A 20 0.49 -4.55 -8.93
CA LEU A 20 1.78 -4.30 -8.28
C LEU A 20 2.96 -4.97 -9.00
N ASN A 21 2.74 -6.03 -9.77
CA ASN A 21 3.78 -6.62 -10.63
C ASN A 21 4.16 -5.73 -11.83
N GLN A 22 3.42 -4.65 -12.10
CA GLN A 22 3.77 -3.67 -13.14
C GLN A 22 4.91 -2.74 -12.69
N LEU A 23 5.23 -2.71 -11.40
CA LEU A 23 6.34 -1.94 -10.88
C LEU A 23 7.68 -2.46 -11.41
N THR A 24 8.63 -1.55 -11.58
CA THR A 24 9.97 -1.94 -12.00
C THR A 24 10.61 -2.79 -10.91
N ASP A 25 11.04 -4.00 -11.27
CA ASP A 25 11.75 -4.90 -10.36
C ASP A 25 13.22 -5.05 -10.77
N PRO A 26 14.13 -4.22 -10.22
CA PRO A 26 15.56 -4.24 -10.54
C PRO A 26 16.32 -5.44 -9.96
N ARG A 27 15.68 -6.32 -9.18
CA ARG A 27 16.34 -7.48 -8.59
C ARG A 27 16.87 -8.41 -9.68
N ASP A 28 18.02 -9.03 -9.43
CA ASP A 28 18.56 -10.04 -10.36
C ASP A 28 17.58 -11.23 -10.49
N LYS A 29 17.43 -11.79 -11.70
CA LYS A 29 16.53 -12.92 -11.98
C LYS A 29 16.80 -14.12 -11.06
N ARG A 30 18.05 -14.36 -10.65
CA ARG A 30 18.43 -15.42 -9.71
C ARG A 30 17.91 -15.17 -8.29
N GLY A 31 17.68 -13.91 -7.92
CA GLY A 31 17.16 -13.48 -6.62
C GLY A 31 15.63 -13.31 -6.57
N LYS A 32 14.93 -13.37 -7.71
CA LYS A 32 13.47 -13.28 -7.80
C LYS A 32 12.80 -14.62 -7.41
N VAL A 33 12.86 -14.93 -6.13
CA VAL A 33 12.16 -16.10 -5.54
C VAL A 33 10.65 -15.88 -5.50
N TYR A 34 10.23 -14.63 -5.31
CA TYR A 34 8.84 -14.22 -5.25
C TYR A 34 8.62 -13.03 -6.20
N GLU A 35 7.50 -13.06 -6.93
CA GLU A 35 7.03 -11.91 -7.69
C GLU A 35 6.88 -10.68 -6.81
N LEU A 36 7.20 -9.50 -7.36
CA LEU A 36 7.27 -8.25 -6.59
C LEU A 36 5.91 -7.90 -5.98
N GLY A 37 4.84 -7.99 -6.76
CA GLY A 37 3.47 -7.73 -6.36
C GLY A 37 2.96 -8.69 -5.29
N THR A 38 3.43 -9.94 -5.29
CA THR A 38 3.11 -10.91 -4.22
C THR A 38 3.68 -10.46 -2.88
N ILE A 39 4.96 -10.07 -2.83
CA ILE A 39 5.58 -9.59 -1.58
C ILE A 39 4.91 -8.28 -1.13
N LEU A 40 4.70 -7.35 -2.06
CA LEU A 40 4.06 -6.07 -1.76
C LEU A 40 2.63 -6.23 -1.25
N THR A 41 1.86 -7.16 -1.79
CA THR A 41 0.50 -7.45 -1.30
C THR A 41 0.54 -7.94 0.15
N MET A 42 1.48 -8.84 0.50
CA MET A 42 1.67 -9.26 1.89
C MET A 42 2.04 -8.09 2.81
N ILE A 43 2.89 -7.18 2.34
CA ILE A 43 3.29 -5.97 3.07
C ILE A 43 2.09 -5.04 3.28
N VAL A 44 1.28 -4.80 2.26
CA VAL A 44 0.06 -3.97 2.34
C VAL A 44 -0.90 -4.55 3.38
N LEU A 45 -1.17 -5.85 3.34
CA LEU A 45 -2.05 -6.51 4.32
C LEU A 45 -1.51 -6.41 5.76
N ALA A 46 -0.19 -6.55 5.93
CA ALA A 46 0.45 -6.37 7.24
C ALA A 46 0.29 -4.92 7.73
N ARG A 47 0.51 -3.94 6.86
CA ARG A 47 0.35 -2.50 7.16
C ARG A 47 -1.10 -2.16 7.54
N LEU A 48 -2.07 -2.67 6.79
CA LEU A 48 -3.51 -2.51 7.11
C LEU A 48 -3.88 -3.15 8.45
N SER A 49 -3.11 -4.15 8.89
CA SER A 49 -3.26 -4.79 10.20
C SER A 49 -2.48 -4.09 11.33
N GLY A 50 -1.90 -2.92 11.08
CA GLY A 50 -1.13 -2.15 12.06
C GLY A 50 0.33 -2.56 12.23
N ALA A 51 0.87 -3.41 11.36
CA ALA A 51 2.29 -3.77 11.40
C ALA A 51 3.15 -2.69 10.73
N ASP A 52 3.63 -1.72 11.52
CA ASP A 52 4.21 -0.50 10.96
C ASP A 52 5.70 -0.57 10.60
N LYS A 53 6.46 -1.49 11.23
CA LYS A 53 7.92 -1.61 11.07
C LYS A 53 8.28 -2.87 10.26
N PRO A 54 9.41 -2.91 9.53
CA PRO A 54 9.83 -4.10 8.77
C PRO A 54 9.82 -5.40 9.58
N TYR A 55 10.27 -5.35 10.83
CA TYR A 55 10.20 -6.49 11.75
C TYR A 55 8.77 -6.91 12.07
N GLY A 56 7.89 -5.94 12.35
CA GLY A 56 6.47 -6.22 12.60
C GLY A 56 5.78 -6.81 11.38
N ILE A 57 6.07 -6.31 10.18
CA ILE A 57 5.57 -6.84 8.92
C ILE A 57 6.03 -8.29 8.73
N PHE A 58 7.31 -8.57 8.94
CA PHE A 58 7.86 -9.92 8.88
C PHE A 58 7.16 -10.88 9.86
N GLU A 59 7.04 -10.50 11.14
CA GLU A 59 6.38 -11.33 12.15
C GLU A 59 4.90 -11.58 11.80
N TRP A 60 4.19 -10.55 11.33
CA TRP A 60 2.79 -10.66 10.95
C TRP A 60 2.58 -11.62 9.76
N ILE A 61 3.47 -11.56 8.76
CA ILE A 61 3.49 -12.47 7.60
C ILE A 61 3.83 -13.89 8.04
N ARG A 62 4.88 -14.05 8.87
CA ARG A 62 5.35 -15.34 9.37
C ARG A 62 4.26 -16.07 10.16
N ALA A 63 3.51 -15.36 11.00
CA ALA A 63 2.39 -15.90 11.74
C ALA A 63 1.25 -16.44 10.84
N ARG A 64 1.19 -16.01 9.58
CA ARG A 64 0.18 -16.40 8.57
C ARG A 64 0.78 -17.17 7.40
N ARG A 65 1.94 -17.80 7.61
CA ARG A 65 2.72 -18.46 6.55
C ARG A 65 1.90 -19.47 5.75
N SER A 66 1.13 -20.34 6.41
CA SER A 66 0.32 -21.36 5.73
C SER A 66 -0.72 -20.74 4.79
N SER A 67 -1.45 -19.72 5.27
CA SER A 67 -2.42 -18.97 4.48
C SER A 67 -1.78 -18.33 3.25
N PHE A 68 -0.60 -17.71 3.40
CA PHE A 68 0.08 -17.06 2.28
C PHE A 68 0.66 -18.04 1.26
N ILE A 69 1.18 -19.18 1.72
CA ILE A 69 1.64 -20.24 0.82
C ILE A 69 0.48 -20.75 -0.03
N SER A 70 -0.68 -20.99 0.58
CA SER A 70 -1.88 -21.44 -0.13
C SER A 70 -2.43 -20.37 -1.07
N LEU A 71 -2.54 -19.13 -0.60
CA LEU A 71 -3.16 -18.04 -1.34
C LEU A 71 -2.37 -17.65 -2.61
N PHE A 72 -1.04 -17.61 -2.50
CA PHE A 72 -0.17 -17.19 -3.60
C PHE A 72 0.56 -18.36 -4.29
N ASN A 73 0.22 -19.60 -3.94
CA ASN A 73 0.87 -20.81 -4.46
C ASN A 73 2.41 -20.72 -4.44
N LEU A 74 2.97 -20.35 -3.28
CA LEU A 74 4.40 -20.09 -3.14
C LEU A 74 5.20 -21.38 -3.31
N GLN A 75 5.90 -21.51 -4.44
CA GLN A 75 6.56 -22.76 -4.88
C GLN A 75 7.57 -23.33 -3.87
N ARG A 76 8.24 -22.47 -3.09
CA ARG A 76 9.20 -22.91 -2.06
C ARG A 76 8.55 -23.25 -0.71
N GLY A 77 7.24 -23.08 -0.57
CA GLY A 77 6.53 -23.29 0.71
C GLY A 77 7.04 -22.37 1.83
N GLN A 78 7.56 -21.19 1.48
CA GLN A 78 8.16 -20.23 2.42
C GLN A 78 7.64 -18.83 2.12
N THR A 79 7.59 -17.99 3.15
CA THR A 79 7.32 -16.55 3.03
C THR A 79 8.63 -15.76 2.99
N PRO A 80 8.62 -14.50 2.51
CA PRO A 80 9.79 -13.62 2.55
C PRO A 80 10.40 -13.51 3.94
N CYS A 81 11.73 -13.46 4.02
CA CYS A 81 12.42 -13.20 5.28
C CYS A 81 12.50 -11.69 5.55
N LEU A 82 12.92 -11.32 6.77
CA LEU A 82 13.06 -9.91 7.16
C LEU A 82 13.96 -9.12 6.19
N ASN A 83 15.08 -9.69 5.75
CA ASN A 83 15.98 -9.02 4.82
C ASN A 83 15.30 -8.76 3.46
N THR A 84 14.51 -9.71 2.96
CA THR A 84 13.74 -9.49 1.72
C THR A 84 12.79 -8.31 1.86
N ILE A 85 12.09 -8.19 3.00
CA ILE A 85 11.18 -7.07 3.26
C ILE A 85 11.94 -5.74 3.34
N ARG A 86 13.09 -5.72 4.04
CA ARG A 86 13.92 -4.51 4.18
C ARG A 86 14.48 -4.05 2.85
N THR A 87 15.18 -4.92 2.12
CA THR A 87 15.73 -4.62 0.79
C THR A 87 14.63 -4.13 -0.15
N LEU A 88 13.46 -4.74 -0.11
CA LEU A 88 12.36 -4.33 -0.97
C LEU A 88 11.90 -2.89 -0.67
N LEU A 89 11.71 -2.56 0.61
CA LEU A 89 11.26 -1.23 1.03
C LEU A 89 12.34 -0.15 0.91
N GLU A 90 13.61 -0.51 1.04
CA GLU A 90 14.74 0.42 1.04
C GLU A 90 15.30 0.68 -0.38
N GLU A 91 15.34 -0.35 -1.24
CA GLU A 91 16.15 -0.31 -2.48
C GLU A 91 15.36 -0.66 -3.76
N VAL A 92 14.29 -1.44 -3.66
CA VAL A 92 13.62 -2.00 -4.85
C VAL A 92 12.44 -1.14 -5.29
N VAL A 93 11.64 -0.65 -4.35
CA VAL A 93 10.36 0.00 -4.66
C VAL A 93 10.53 1.50 -4.81
N SER A 94 10.23 2.00 -6.02
CA SER A 94 10.06 3.43 -6.25
C SER A 94 8.72 3.91 -5.67
N LEU A 95 8.78 4.87 -4.75
CA LEU A 95 7.58 5.47 -4.16
C LEU A 95 6.68 6.09 -5.24
N ALA A 96 7.26 6.80 -6.21
CA ALA A 96 6.51 7.45 -7.28
C ALA A 96 5.80 6.45 -8.20
N GLU A 97 6.45 5.33 -8.54
CA GLU A 97 5.82 4.27 -9.34
C GLU A 97 4.69 3.60 -8.54
N LEU A 98 4.94 3.27 -7.27
CA LEU A 98 3.95 2.65 -6.38
C LEU A 98 2.70 3.52 -6.25
N GLU A 99 2.88 4.83 -5.99
CA GLU A 99 1.78 5.79 -5.90
C GLU A 99 0.99 5.86 -7.22
N SER A 100 1.70 5.91 -8.36
CA SER A 100 1.05 5.96 -9.67
C SER A 100 0.21 4.71 -9.95
N VAL A 101 0.78 3.51 -9.74
CA VAL A 101 0.11 2.23 -9.97
C VAL A 101 -1.10 2.07 -9.05
N LEU A 102 -0.94 2.34 -7.74
CA LEU A 102 -2.04 2.20 -6.78
C LEU A 102 -3.15 3.21 -7.04
N LYS A 103 -2.81 4.46 -7.33
CA LYS A 103 -3.80 5.49 -7.69
C LYS A 103 -4.61 5.07 -8.91
N GLN A 104 -3.92 4.62 -9.97
CA GLN A 104 -4.58 4.18 -11.19
C GLN A 104 -5.50 2.98 -10.91
N TYR A 105 -4.99 1.96 -10.23
CA TYR A 105 -5.77 0.78 -9.87
C TYR A 105 -7.02 1.13 -9.06
N LEU A 106 -6.88 1.92 -8.00
CA LEU A 106 -8.00 2.29 -7.14
C LEU A 106 -9.03 3.14 -7.88
N HIS A 107 -8.59 4.06 -8.74
CA HIS A 107 -9.49 4.85 -9.55
C HIS A 107 -10.24 3.99 -10.59
N GLU A 108 -9.54 3.10 -11.30
CA GLU A 108 -10.14 2.20 -12.29
C GLU A 108 -11.18 1.26 -11.68
N GLN A 109 -10.88 0.69 -10.51
CA GLN A 109 -11.75 -0.31 -9.89
C GLN A 109 -12.90 0.29 -9.09
N TYR A 110 -12.66 1.41 -8.41
CA TYR A 110 -13.56 1.89 -7.37
C TYR A 110 -13.96 3.37 -7.55
N GLY A 111 -13.33 4.11 -8.48
CA GLY A 111 -13.47 5.57 -8.58
C GLY A 111 -14.52 6.04 -9.57
N GLY A 112 -15.14 7.18 -9.24
CA GLY A 112 -15.99 7.93 -10.17
C GLY A 112 -17.40 7.35 -10.36
N GLN A 113 -17.76 6.33 -9.57
CA GLN A 113 -19.08 5.70 -9.63
C GLN A 113 -20.11 6.50 -8.84
N ASN A 114 -19.74 6.99 -7.66
CA ASN A 114 -20.67 7.69 -6.75
C ASN A 114 -20.33 9.17 -6.56
N SER A 115 -19.07 9.56 -6.69
CA SER A 115 -18.67 10.95 -6.45
C SER A 115 -18.89 11.85 -7.67
N ALA A 116 -19.78 12.83 -7.55
CA ALA A 116 -20.00 13.87 -8.56
C ALA A 116 -19.01 15.06 -8.45
N LEU A 117 -18.28 15.17 -7.33
CA LEU A 117 -17.37 16.26 -7.03
C LEU A 117 -16.02 15.74 -6.56
N ILE A 118 -14.98 16.54 -6.81
CA ILE A 118 -13.65 16.33 -6.24
C ILE A 118 -13.55 17.20 -4.98
N CYS A 119 -13.30 16.56 -3.84
CA CYS A 119 -13.06 17.24 -2.56
C CYS A 119 -11.56 17.52 -2.41
N ILE A 120 -11.22 18.67 -1.83
CA ILE A 120 -9.85 19.07 -1.54
C ILE A 120 -9.74 19.38 -0.05
N ASP A 121 -8.76 18.78 0.63
CA ASP A 121 -8.53 18.97 2.06
C ASP A 121 -7.03 18.99 2.38
N GLY A 122 -6.65 19.77 3.40
CA GLY A 122 -5.27 19.95 3.85
C GLY A 122 -5.05 19.36 5.24
N LYS A 123 -4.01 18.54 5.41
CA LYS A 123 -3.66 17.91 6.70
C LYS A 123 -2.21 18.13 7.06
N THR A 124 -1.96 18.50 8.32
CA THR A 124 -0.61 18.49 8.90
C THR A 124 -0.31 17.13 9.50
N MET A 125 0.75 16.48 9.03
CA MET A 125 1.18 15.18 9.55
C MET A 125 1.74 15.34 10.96
N ARG A 126 1.26 14.53 11.90
CA ARG A 126 1.81 14.50 13.26
C ARG A 126 3.18 13.82 13.28
N GLY A 127 4.07 14.29 14.15
CA GLY A 127 5.39 13.69 14.35
C GLY A 127 6.40 13.98 13.23
N THR A 128 6.08 14.89 12.31
CA THR A 128 6.98 15.30 11.22
C THR A 128 7.65 16.65 11.46
N ILE A 129 7.35 17.33 12.58
CA ILE A 129 8.01 18.59 12.96
C ILE A 129 9.48 18.30 13.28
N PRO A 130 10.44 18.80 12.49
CA PRO A 130 11.85 18.60 12.79
C PRO A 130 12.25 19.34 14.06
N LYS A 131 13.28 18.85 14.76
CA LYS A 131 13.76 19.48 15.99
C LYS A 131 14.19 20.93 15.70
N GLY A 132 13.62 21.89 16.42
CA GLY A 132 13.90 23.32 16.25
C GLY A 132 12.98 24.04 15.25
N TYR A 133 12.01 23.35 14.67
CA TYR A 133 11.01 23.93 13.77
C TYR A 133 9.62 23.94 14.43
N GLN A 134 8.72 24.76 13.89
CA GLN A 134 7.32 24.85 14.33
C GLN A 134 6.33 24.24 13.32
N GLN A 135 6.75 24.05 12.08
CA GLN A 135 5.94 23.46 11.01
C GLN A 135 6.42 22.04 10.73
N GLY A 136 5.45 21.15 10.47
CA GLY A 136 5.69 19.79 10.01
C GLY A 136 5.35 19.67 8.53
N VAL A 137 5.31 18.45 8.02
CA VAL A 137 4.86 18.17 6.65
C VAL A 137 3.37 18.49 6.53
N HIS A 138 3.02 19.39 5.61
CA HIS A 138 1.65 19.75 5.26
C HIS A 138 1.29 19.10 3.92
N LEU A 139 0.19 18.35 3.90
CA LEU A 139 -0.28 17.62 2.72
C LEU A 139 -1.61 18.20 2.24
N LEU A 140 -1.75 18.40 0.93
CA LEU A 140 -3.00 18.73 0.28
C LEU A 140 -3.45 17.53 -0.55
N SER A 141 -4.66 17.04 -0.27
CA SER A 141 -5.22 15.85 -0.92
C SER A 141 -6.47 16.21 -1.72
N ALA A 142 -6.54 15.74 -2.97
CA ALA A 142 -7.74 15.75 -3.80
C ALA A 142 -8.33 14.32 -3.83
N TYR A 143 -9.61 14.16 -3.52
CA TYR A 143 -10.23 12.85 -3.32
C TYR A 143 -11.72 12.81 -3.69
N LEU A 144 -12.22 11.61 -3.97
CA LEU A 144 -13.61 11.29 -4.27
C LEU A 144 -14.28 10.81 -2.97
N ALA A 145 -15.01 11.69 -2.29
CA ALA A 145 -15.46 11.45 -0.91
C ALA A 145 -16.46 10.29 -0.77
N GLN A 146 -17.35 10.10 -1.74
CA GLN A 146 -18.33 9.01 -1.69
C GLN A 146 -17.70 7.65 -2.05
N ASP A 147 -16.65 7.66 -2.86
CA ASP A 147 -15.93 6.45 -3.27
C ASP A 147 -14.76 6.11 -2.31
N GLY A 148 -14.37 7.03 -1.42
CA GLY A 148 -13.27 6.82 -0.48
C GLY A 148 -11.88 6.81 -1.11
N ILE A 149 -11.68 7.42 -2.29
CA ILE A 149 -10.45 7.31 -3.07
C ILE A 149 -9.71 8.63 -3.14
N VAL A 150 -8.40 8.59 -2.84
CA VAL A 150 -7.50 9.73 -3.05
C VAL A 150 -7.00 9.74 -4.49
N LEU A 151 -7.26 10.83 -5.22
CA LEU A 151 -6.82 11.03 -6.60
C LEU A 151 -5.40 11.57 -6.68
N LYS A 152 -5.01 12.43 -5.74
CA LYS A 152 -3.65 12.97 -5.64
C LYS A 152 -3.43 13.52 -4.25
N GLN A 153 -2.20 13.41 -3.78
CA GLN A 153 -1.73 14.07 -2.57
C GLN A 153 -0.39 14.71 -2.88
N ILE A 154 -0.19 15.94 -2.43
CA ILE A 154 1.09 16.65 -2.58
C ILE A 154 1.48 17.28 -1.25
N GLU A 155 2.78 17.36 -0.99
CA GLU A 155 3.30 18.25 0.03
C GLU A 155 3.17 19.70 -0.43
N VAL A 156 2.74 20.57 0.47
CA VAL A 156 2.61 22.01 0.25
C VAL A 156 3.38 22.75 1.32
N ASN A 157 4.12 23.77 0.93
CA ASN A 157 4.78 24.66 1.88
C ASN A 157 3.75 25.67 2.38
N GLN A 158 3.70 25.90 3.70
CA GLN A 158 2.92 26.98 4.32
C GLN A 158 3.82 28.14 4.72
#